data_AF-A0A7S3TX39-F1
#
_entry.id   AF-A0A7S3TX39-F1
#
_cell.length_a   1.000
_cell.length_b   1.000
_cell.length_c   1.000
_cell.angle_alpha   90.00
_cell.angle_beta   90.00
_cell.angle_gamma   90.00
#
_symmetry.space_group_name_H-M   'P 1'
#
loop_
_entity.id
_entity.type
_entity.pdbx_description
1 polymer ?
#
loop_
_entity_poly.entity_id
_entity_poly.type
_entity_poly.pdbx_seq_one_letter_code
_entity_poly.pdbx_strand_id
1 'polypeptide(L)'
;YGSKIQAIVRHVQRIRAEDPGCKIICFVQWEDLKRKISSALEEFEVEHLTLQGSVWARRSALMKFQYEEEESPTMLLLSLEESASGTNLTAANHVIIVHPMEASTRE
;
A
#
# COMPACT_ATOMS: atom_id res chain seq x y z
N TYR A 1 2.91 -14.38 -11.47
CA TYR A 1 1.65 -13.66 -11.11
C TYR A 1 0.79 -13.40 -12.32
N GLY A 2 -0.51 -13.10 -12.14
CA GLY A 2 -1.40 -12.69 -13.25
C GLY A 2 -1.07 -11.29 -13.79
N SER A 3 -1.57 -10.98 -15.00
CA SER A 3 -1.26 -9.74 -15.74
C SER A 3 -1.52 -8.45 -14.94
N LYS A 4 -2.57 -8.44 -14.11
CA LYS A 4 -2.93 -7.31 -13.26
C LYS A 4 -1.89 -7.02 -12.17
N ILE A 5 -1.43 -8.05 -11.46
CA ILE A 5 -0.41 -7.90 -10.41
C ILE A 5 0.91 -7.43 -11.04
N GLN A 6 1.27 -8.00 -12.18
CA GLN A 6 2.45 -7.55 -12.93
C GLN A 6 2.35 -6.08 -13.35
N ALA A 7 1.18 -5.64 -13.81
CA ALA A 7 0.94 -4.24 -14.18
C ALA A 7 1.08 -3.31 -12.98
N ILE A 8 0.61 -3.70 -11.79
CA ILE A 8 0.76 -2.94 -10.55
C ILE A 8 2.23 -2.79 -10.20
N VAL A 9 2.99 -3.88 -10.15
CA VAL A 9 4.43 -3.85 -9.82
C VAL A 9 5.18 -2.91 -10.78
N ARG A 10 4.97 -3.07 -12.09
CA ARG A 10 5.59 -2.19 -13.10
C ARG A 10 5.21 -0.73 -12.93
N HIS A 11 3.94 -0.47 -12.61
CA HIS A 11 3.45 0.89 -12.41
C HIS A 11 4.10 1.55 -11.19
N VAL A 12 4.24 0.81 -10.08
CA VAL A 12 4.90 1.29 -8.85
C VAL A 12 6.38 1.58 -9.11
N GLN A 13 7.09 0.67 -9.76
CA GLN A 13 8.49 0.87 -10.13
C GLN A 13 8.67 2.10 -11.02
N ARG A 14 7.77 2.33 -11.98
CA ARG A 14 7.78 3.52 -12.84
C ARG A 14 7.58 4.81 -12.04
N ILE A 15 6.60 4.86 -11.14
CA ILE A 15 6.38 6.04 -10.28
C ILE A 15 7.63 6.33 -9.44
N ARG A 16 8.23 5.31 -8.81
CA ARG A 16 9.47 5.47 -8.03
C ARG A 16 10.65 5.94 -8.86
N ALA A 17 10.75 5.52 -10.12
CA ALA A 17 11.80 5.98 -11.02
C ALA A 17 11.64 7.46 -11.42
N GLU A 18 10.40 7.95 -11.48
CA GLU A 18 10.07 9.36 -11.77
C GLU A 18 10.20 10.25 -10.54
N ASP A 19 9.78 9.77 -9.37
CA ASP A 19 9.84 10.45 -8.07
C ASP A 19 10.31 9.46 -6.99
N PRO A 20 11.61 9.41 -6.67
CA PRO A 20 12.14 8.51 -5.65
C PRO A 20 11.58 8.76 -4.24
N GLY A 21 11.11 9.97 -3.95
CA GLY A 21 10.51 10.36 -2.66
C GLY A 21 9.00 10.11 -2.59
N CYS A 22 8.40 9.52 -3.62
CA CYS A 22 6.95 9.34 -3.66
C CYS A 22 6.43 8.41 -2.55
N LYS A 23 5.17 8.65 -2.19
CA LYS A 23 4.43 7.89 -1.18
C LYS A 23 3.11 7.43 -1.77
N ILE A 24 2.97 6.12 -1.86
CA ILE A 24 1.89 5.44 -2.55
C ILE A 24 1.02 4.72 -1.52
N ILE A 25 -0.29 4.93 -1.56
CA ILE A 25 -1.24 4.06 -0.87
C ILE A 25 -1.88 3.13 -1.91
N CYS A 26 -1.84 1.83 -1.66
CA CYS A 26 -2.45 0.82 -2.50
C CYS A 26 -3.61 0.15 -1.76
N PHE A 27 -4.83 0.27 -2.29
CA PHE A 27 -6.02 -0.34 -1.73
C PHE A 27 -6.42 -1.60 -2.50
N VAL A 28 -6.72 -2.66 -1.74
CA VAL A 28 -7.40 -3.87 -2.18
C VAL A 28 -8.62 -4.12 -1.30
N GLN A 29 -9.60 -4.88 -1.76
CA GLN A 29 -10.74 -5.24 -0.90
C GLN A 29 -10.41 -6.41 0.00
N TRP A 30 -9.91 -7.50 -0.60
CA TRP A 30 -9.72 -8.78 0.08
C TRP A 30 -8.30 -8.96 0.63
N GLU A 31 -8.21 -9.50 1.83
CA GLU A 31 -6.95 -9.78 2.51
C GLU A 31 -6.11 -10.83 1.75
N ASP A 32 -6.75 -11.83 1.16
CA ASP A 32 -6.08 -12.85 0.33
C ASP A 32 -5.39 -12.22 -0.90
N LEU A 33 -6.02 -11.21 -1.50
CA LEU A 33 -5.44 -10.46 -2.61
C LEU A 33 -4.31 -9.56 -2.12
N LYS A 34 -4.44 -8.96 -0.94
CA LYS A 34 -3.37 -8.20 -0.27
C LYS A 34 -2.12 -9.04 -0.15
N ARG A 35 -2.23 -10.26 0.39
CA ARG A 35 -1.11 -11.20 0.55
C ARG A 35 -0.48 -11.60 -0.79
N LYS A 36 -1.30 -11.84 -1.83
CA LYS A 36 -0.78 -12.14 -3.18
C LYS A 36 0.00 -10.98 -3.80
N ILE A 37 -0.46 -9.75 -3.59
CA ILE A 37 0.23 -8.55 -4.09
C ILE A 37 1.50 -8.30 -3.27
N SER A 38 1.44 -8.44 -1.95
CA SER A 38 2.59 -8.32 -1.05
C SER A 38 3.72 -9.27 -1.44
N SER A 39 3.40 -10.56 -1.64
CA SER A 39 4.37 -11.57 -2.12
C SER A 39 4.96 -11.21 -3.48
N ALA A 40 4.17 -10.63 -4.40
CA ALA A 40 4.68 -10.18 -5.68
C ALA A 40 5.63 -8.99 -5.53
N LEU A 41 5.27 -8.01 -4.70
CA LEU A 41 6.11 -6.84 -4.44
C LEU A 41 7.45 -7.27 -3.82
N GLU A 42 7.46 -8.23 -2.89
CA GLU A 42 8.69 -8.80 -2.32
C GLU A 42 9.57 -9.48 -3.38
N GLU A 43 8.98 -10.32 -4.23
CA GLU A 43 9.71 -11.03 -5.30
C GLU A 43 10.38 -10.08 -6.31
N PHE A 44 9.80 -8.89 -6.50
CA PHE A 44 10.33 -7.85 -7.40
C PHE A 44 11.04 -6.71 -6.65
N GLU A 45 11.44 -6.94 -5.39
CA GLU A 45 12.23 -6.00 -4.58
C GLU A 45 11.57 -4.61 -4.42
N VAL A 46 10.23 -4.60 -4.35
CA VAL A 46 9.44 -3.40 -4.08
C VAL A 46 9.07 -3.35 -2.60
N GLU A 47 9.79 -2.49 -1.88
CA GLU A 47 9.53 -2.23 -0.47
C GLU A 47 8.14 -1.65 -0.24
N HIS A 48 7.42 -2.23 0.72
CA HIS A 48 6.09 -1.79 1.10
C HIS A 48 5.79 -2.14 2.56
N LEU A 49 4.82 -1.42 3.13
CA LEU A 49 4.30 -1.64 4.46
C LEU A 49 2.90 -2.26 4.39
N THR A 50 2.56 -3.06 5.39
CA THR A 50 1.20 -3.53 5.64
C THR A 50 0.82 -3.23 7.09
N LEU A 51 -0.47 -3.13 7.38
CA LEU A 51 -0.97 -2.89 8.73
C LEU A 51 -1.36 -4.20 9.43
N GLN A 52 -0.39 -5.02 9.78
CA GLN A 52 -0.62 -6.32 10.43
C GLN A 52 -0.21 -6.32 11.91
N GLY A 53 -0.81 -7.24 12.67
CA GLY A 53 -0.45 -7.50 14.07
C GLY A 53 -1.09 -6.54 15.09
N SER A 54 -0.37 -6.31 16.19
CA SER A 54 -0.88 -5.51 17.32
C SER A 54 -1.06 -4.03 16.95
N VAL A 55 -1.85 -3.31 17.75
CA VAL A 55 -2.05 -1.84 17.60
C VAL A 55 -0.72 -1.08 17.54
N TRP A 56 0.27 -1.52 18.32
CA TRP A 56 1.61 -0.92 18.34
C TRP A 56 2.37 -1.15 17.03
N ALA A 57 2.31 -2.36 16.46
CA ALA A 57 2.93 -2.66 15.16
C ALA A 57 2.31 -1.84 14.04
N ARG A 58 0.97 -1.77 14.01
CA ARG A 58 0.22 -0.95 13.05
C ARG A 58 0.58 0.52 13.18
N ARG A 59 0.64 1.06 14.41
CA ARG A 59 1.07 2.45 14.65
C ARG A 59 2.51 2.71 14.20
N SER A 60 3.42 1.77 14.44
CA SER A 60 4.80 1.90 13.98
C SER A 60 4.88 1.96 12.45
N ALA A 61 4.19 1.07 11.73
CA ALA A 61 4.15 1.12 10.26
C ALA A 61 3.60 2.47 9.75
N LEU A 62 2.55 3.00 10.39
CA LEU A 62 1.99 4.31 10.04
C LEU A 62 2.96 5.47 10.27
N MET A 63 3.69 5.46 11.39
CA MET A 63 4.71 6.47 11.68
C MET A 63 5.86 6.42 10.67
N LYS A 64 6.32 5.21 10.32
CA LYS A 64 7.34 5.01 9.28
C LYS A 64 6.90 5.55 7.94
N PHE A 65 5.66 5.27 7.54
CA PHE A 65 5.11 5.76 6.29
C PHE A 65 5.04 7.30 6.25
N GLN A 66 4.62 7.95 7.34
CA GLN A 66 4.41 9.40 7.37
C GLN A 66 5.66 10.26 7.54
N TYR A 67 6.62 9.81 8.37
CA TYR A 67 7.66 10.72 8.89
C TYR A 67 9.08 10.33 8.49
N GLU A 68 9.32 9.14 7.95
CA GLU A 68 10.66 8.75 7.47
C GLU A 68 10.82 9.18 6.00
N GLU A 69 11.82 10.01 5.71
CA GLU A 69 11.99 10.67 4.40
C GLU A 69 13.02 9.99 3.47
N GLU A 70 14.17 9.51 3.98
CA GLU A 70 15.31 9.18 3.11
C GLU A 70 15.46 7.68 2.74
N GLU A 71 14.87 6.74 3.49
CA GLU A 71 15.03 5.29 3.26
C GLU A 71 13.74 4.49 3.51
N SER A 72 12.59 5.15 3.51
CA SER A 72 11.35 4.49 3.94
C SER A 72 10.60 3.82 2.80
N PRO A 73 9.91 2.70 3.08
CA PRO A 73 9.07 2.03 2.10
C PRO A 73 8.06 3.02 1.51
N THR A 74 8.19 3.20 0.20
CA THR A 74 7.39 4.15 -0.59
C THR A 74 5.91 3.77 -0.67
N MET A 75 5.55 2.52 -0.35
CA MET A 75 4.17 2.03 -0.50
C MET A 75 3.57 1.55 0.83
N LEU A 76 2.31 1.93 1.09
CA LEU A 76 1.45 1.34 2.11
C LEU A 76 0.33 0.53 1.44
N LEU A 77 0.29 -0.78 1.69
CA LEU A 77 -0.68 -1.71 1.12
C LEU A 77 -1.77 -2.05 2.15
N LEU A 78 -3.02 -1.72 1.83
CA LEU A 78 -4.18 -1.80 2.71
C LEU A 78 -5.28 -2.68 2.10
N SER A 79 -5.92 -3.50 2.94
CA SER A 79 -7.20 -4.15 2.60
C SER A 79 -8.37 -3.34 3.18
N LEU A 80 -9.53 -3.39 2.55
CA LEU A 80 -10.77 -2.83 3.14
C LEU A 80 -11.37 -3.77 4.20
N GLU A 81 -11.10 -5.07 4.12
CA GLU A 81 -11.45 -6.04 5.16
C GLU A 81 -10.74 -5.75 6.49
N GLU A 82 -9.50 -5.26 6.46
CA GLU A 82 -8.83 -4.70 7.64
C GLU A 82 -9.14 -3.21 7.74
N SER A 83 -9.99 -2.82 8.69
CA SER A 83 -10.35 -1.41 8.87
C SER A 83 -9.12 -0.49 8.92
N ALA A 84 -9.03 0.39 7.93
CA ALA A 84 -8.11 1.53 7.87
C ALA A 84 -8.76 2.82 8.42
N SER A 85 -9.96 2.73 8.99
CA SER A 85 -10.75 3.90 9.40
C SER A 85 -10.06 4.68 10.52
N GLY A 86 -10.09 6.01 10.42
CA GLY A 86 -9.58 6.91 11.47
C GLY A 86 -8.08 7.23 11.39
N THR A 87 -7.39 6.81 10.32
CA THR A 87 -5.97 7.10 10.11
C THR A 87 -5.78 8.29 9.19
N ASN A 88 -5.15 9.37 9.66
CA ASN A 88 -4.81 10.51 8.81
C ASN A 88 -3.47 10.24 8.10
N LEU A 89 -3.50 10.01 6.78
CA LEU A 89 -2.33 9.65 5.96
C LEU A 89 -2.01 10.79 4.97
N THR A 90 -1.36 11.86 5.45
CA THR A 90 -1.11 13.05 4.63
C THR A 90 0.15 12.97 3.76
N ALA A 91 1.02 12.00 4.01
CA ALA A 91 2.28 11.87 3.27
C ALA A 91 2.09 11.35 1.84
N ALA A 92 0.97 10.68 1.54
CA ALA A 92 0.76 10.05 0.25
C ALA A 92 0.49 11.06 -0.87
N ASN A 93 1.27 10.96 -1.96
CA ASN A 93 1.08 11.73 -3.20
C ASN A 93 0.51 10.89 -4.35
N HIS A 94 0.42 9.56 -4.17
CA HIS A 94 -0.24 8.65 -5.11
C HIS A 94 -1.19 7.68 -4.41
N VAL A 95 -2.31 7.39 -5.06
CA VAL A 95 -3.28 6.38 -4.62
C VAL A 95 -3.54 5.40 -5.76
N ILE A 96 -3.36 4.10 -5.49
CA ILE A 96 -3.66 3.01 -6.40
C ILE A 96 -4.85 2.24 -5.84
N ILE A 97 -5.92 2.18 -6.61
CA ILE A 97 -7.08 1.34 -6.31
C ILE A 97 -6.99 0.13 -7.23
N VAL A 98 -6.72 -1.04 -6.65
CA VAL A 98 -6.43 -2.24 -7.46
C VAL A 98 -7.64 -2.66 -8.27
N HIS A 99 -8.85 -2.49 -7.77
CA HIS A 99 -10.08 -2.90 -8.45
C HIS A 99 -11.26 -2.06 -7.98
N PRO A 100 -12.38 -2.04 -8.72
CA PRO A 100 -13.61 -1.42 -8.24
C PRO A 100 -13.93 -1.95 -6.85
N MET A 101 -14.19 -1.04 -5.92
CA MET A 101 -14.46 -1.37 -4.53
C MET A 101 -15.96 -1.45 -4.32
N GLU A 102 -16.42 -2.54 -3.72
CA GLU A 102 -17.80 -2.65 -3.26
C GLU A 102 -17.92 -1.93 -1.91
N ALA A 103 -18.01 -0.60 -1.95
CA ALA A 103 -18.30 0.19 -0.77
C ALA A 103 -19.82 0.21 -0.56
N SER A 104 -20.30 -0.54 0.44
CA SER A 104 -21.71 -0.51 0.85
C SER A 104 -22.14 0.84 1.45
N THR A 105 -21.18 1.71 1.74
CA THR A 105 -21.38 2.99 2.41
C THR A 105 -21.25 4.12 1.38
N ARG A 106 -22.37 4.74 1.02
CA ARG A 106 -22.38 6.18 0.72
C ARG A 106 -22.31 6.87 2.07
N GLU A 107 -21.43 7.84 2.23
CA GLU A 107 -21.20 8.62 3.46
C GLU A 107 -22.43 8.77 4.37
#